data_AF-A0AAV5TCU6-F1
#
_entry.id   AF-A0AAV5TCU6-F1
#
_cell.length_a   1.000
_cell.length_b   1.000
_cell.length_c   1.000
_cell.angle_alpha   90.00
_cell.angle_beta   90.00
_cell.angle_gamma   90.00
#
_symmetry.space_group_name_H-M   'P 1'
#
loop_
_entity.id
_entity.type
_entity.pdbx_description
1 polymer ?
#
loop_
_entity_poly.entity_id
_entity_poly.type
_entity_poly.pdbx_seq_one_letter_code
_entity_poly.pdbx_strand_id
1 'polypeptide(L)'
;NLAAETAADMATFHPDYAVLAARIAISTLHKTTEKEFTSVMRRLYEHRLPHTAKHSPMISPVTWAIIEKNAERLNSAIVDSRDFSYSFFGFKTLERSYLLKKDKRTIERPQHMLM
;
A
#
# COMPACT_ATOMS: atom_id res chain seq x y z
N ASN A 1 9.44 -9.42 -7.90
CA ASN A 1 10.15 -9.58 -6.60
C ASN A 1 11.61 -9.91 -6.77
N LEU A 2 11.98 -10.96 -7.52
CA LEU A 2 13.38 -11.37 -7.69
C LEU A 2 14.35 -10.22 -8.05
N ALA A 3 13.97 -9.34 -8.99
CA ALA A 3 14.82 -8.21 -9.39
C ALA A 3 15.08 -7.18 -8.27
N ALA A 4 14.14 -7.00 -7.34
CA ALA A 4 14.33 -6.07 -6.21
C ALA A 4 15.20 -6.70 -5.13
N GLU A 5 15.08 -8.01 -4.92
CA GLU A 5 15.89 -8.77 -3.96
C GLU A 5 17.35 -8.86 -4.42
N THR A 6 17.60 -9.19 -5.69
CA THR A 6 18.96 -9.20 -6.24
C THR A 6 19.60 -7.82 -6.20
N ALA A 7 18.85 -6.76 -6.49
CA ALA A 7 19.34 -5.39 -6.33
C ALA A 7 19.66 -5.07 -4.86
N ALA A 8 18.88 -5.55 -3.89
CA ALA A 8 19.16 -5.33 -2.48
C ALA A 8 20.46 -6.00 -2.03
N ASP A 9 20.73 -7.22 -2.52
CA ASP A 9 21.98 -7.94 -2.23
C ASP A 9 23.21 -7.20 -2.78
N MET A 10 23.05 -6.55 -3.94
CA MET A 10 24.10 -5.74 -4.57
C MET A 10 24.39 -4.42 -3.84
N ALA A 11 23.62 -4.06 -2.80
CA ALA A 11 23.90 -2.89 -1.96
C ALA A 11 25.28 -2.97 -1.27
N THR A 12 25.81 -4.18 -1.10
CA THR A 12 27.17 -4.42 -0.61
C THR A 12 28.26 -3.90 -1.55
N PHE A 13 27.99 -3.81 -2.85
CA PHE A 13 28.92 -3.28 -3.86
C PHE A 13 28.80 -1.76 -4.04
N HIS A 14 27.56 -1.23 -4.04
CA HIS A 14 27.32 0.20 -4.15
C HIS A 14 25.99 0.60 -3.48
N PRO A 15 25.93 1.67 -2.67
CA PRO A 15 24.72 2.05 -1.93
C PRO A 15 23.50 2.35 -2.83
N ASP A 16 23.69 2.85 -4.05
CA ASP A 16 22.60 3.12 -4.99
C ASP A 16 21.78 1.88 -5.37
N TYR A 17 22.35 0.67 -5.25
CA TYR A 17 21.60 -0.56 -5.46
C TYR A 17 20.47 -0.74 -4.44
N ALA A 18 20.63 -0.23 -3.21
CA ALA A 18 19.55 -0.22 -2.22
C ALA A 18 18.40 0.72 -2.63
N VAL A 19 18.73 1.87 -3.24
CA VAL A 19 17.74 2.81 -3.78
C VAL A 19 17.01 2.20 -4.98
N LEU A 20 17.74 1.52 -5.86
CA LEU A 20 17.16 0.81 -7.00
C LEU A 20 16.20 -0.30 -6.54
N ALA A 21 16.62 -1.12 -5.58
CA ALA A 21 15.80 -2.17 -4.99
C ALA A 21 14.48 -1.63 -4.44
N ALA A 22 14.54 -0.53 -3.67
CA ALA A 22 13.36 0.14 -3.14
C ALA A 22 12.42 0.61 -4.27
N ARG A 23 12.96 1.29 -5.28
CA ARG A 23 12.18 1.79 -6.42
C ARG A 23 11.49 0.67 -7.19
N ILE A 24 12.17 -0.45 -7.43
CA ILE A 24 11.58 -1.62 -8.11
C ILE A 24 10.43 -2.20 -7.27
N ALA A 25 10.64 -2.35 -5.96
CA ALA A 25 9.62 -2.90 -5.06
C ALA A 25 8.37 -2.02 -5.01
N ILE A 26 8.54 -0.70 -4.83
CA ILE A 26 7.44 0.26 -4.75
C ILE A 26 6.72 0.41 -6.10
N SER A 27 7.46 0.45 -7.21
CA SER A 27 6.85 0.47 -8.55
C SER A 27 6.02 -0.79 -8.81
N THR A 28 6.46 -1.95 -8.32
CA THR A 28 5.68 -3.19 -8.41
C THR A 28 4.39 -3.08 -7.60
N LEU A 29 4.44 -2.53 -6.38
CA LEU A 29 3.25 -2.29 -5.57
C LEU A 29 2.27 -1.34 -6.27
N HIS A 30 2.75 -0.23 -6.84
CA HIS A 30 1.89 0.72 -7.54
C HIS A 30 1.19 0.12 -8.77
N LYS A 31 1.79 -0.89 -9.41
CA LYS A 31 1.18 -1.62 -10.54
C LYS A 31 0.11 -2.63 -10.11
N THR A 32 0.19 -3.15 -8.88
CA THR A 32 -0.73 -4.16 -8.36
C THR A 32 -1.84 -3.58 -7.46
N THR A 33 -1.69 -2.32 -7.04
CA THR A 33 -2.65 -1.60 -6.17
C THR A 33 -3.36 -0.49 -6.93
N GLU A 34 -4.56 -0.17 -6.48
CA GLU A 34 -5.31 0.97 -7.00
C GLU A 34 -4.65 2.30 -6.59
N LYS A 35 -4.82 3.33 -7.42
CA LYS A 35 -4.25 4.65 -7.18
C LYS A 35 -5.11 5.46 -6.20
N GLU A 36 -6.42 5.49 -6.44
CA GLU A 36 -7.37 6.30 -5.69
C GLU A 36 -7.59 5.75 -4.27
N PHE A 37 -7.30 6.56 -3.26
CA PHE A 37 -7.44 6.19 -1.84
C PHE A 37 -8.89 5.81 -1.48
N THR A 38 -9.87 6.60 -1.90
CA THR A 38 -11.28 6.31 -1.63
C THR A 38 -11.75 4.98 -2.21
N SER A 39 -11.19 4.55 -3.35
CA SER A 39 -11.50 3.25 -3.95
C SER A 39 -10.97 2.10 -3.10
N VAL A 40 -9.72 2.22 -2.60
CA VAL A 40 -9.13 1.23 -1.68
C VAL A 40 -9.92 1.16 -0.37
N MET A 41 -10.27 2.30 0.21
CA MET A 41 -11.05 2.37 1.46
C MET A 41 -12.46 1.80 1.29
N ARG A 42 -13.10 2.03 0.14
CA ARG A 42 -14.39 1.39 -0.18
C ARG A 42 -14.25 -0.13 -0.19
N ARG A 43 -13.22 -0.68 -0.84
CA ARG A 43 -12.97 -2.13 -0.90
C ARG A 43 -12.69 -2.75 0.47
N LEU A 44 -12.08 -1.99 1.38
CA LEU A 44 -11.83 -2.36 2.77
C LEU A 44 -13.11 -2.32 3.61
N TYR A 45 -13.97 -1.32 3.38
CA TYR A 45 -15.27 -1.23 4.02
C TYR A 45 -16.19 -2.36 3.56
N GLU A 46 -16.34 -2.55 2.25
CA GLU A 46 -17.19 -3.58 1.65
C GLU A 46 -16.66 -5.02 1.84
N HIS A 47 -15.56 -5.19 2.58
CA HIS A 47 -14.97 -6.49 2.84
C HIS A 47 -16.00 -7.45 3.47
N ARG A 48 -16.04 -8.67 2.92
CA ARG A 48 -16.88 -9.77 3.37
C ARG A 48 -16.00 -10.97 3.65
N LEU A 49 -16.31 -11.69 4.73
CA LEU A 49 -15.60 -12.92 5.07
C LEU A 49 -15.79 -13.96 3.94
N PRO A 50 -14.72 -14.57 3.42
CA PRO A 50 -14.80 -15.49 2.30
C PRO A 50 -15.64 -16.74 2.60
N HIS A 51 -15.66 -17.20 3.86
CA HIS A 51 -16.36 -18.42 4.25
C HIS A 51 -17.84 -18.21 4.62
N THR A 52 -18.22 -17.03 5.10
CA THR A 52 -19.57 -16.77 5.65
C THR A 52 -20.34 -15.71 4.87
N ALA A 53 -19.71 -15.04 3.90
CA ALA A 53 -20.23 -13.89 3.17
C ALA A 53 -20.73 -12.72 4.06
N LYS A 54 -20.46 -12.79 5.37
CA LYS A 54 -20.85 -11.78 6.35
C LYS A 54 -19.99 -10.54 6.12
N HIS A 55 -20.66 -9.39 6.09
CA HIS A 55 -20.00 -8.10 6.02
C HIS A 55 -19.16 -7.90 7.28
N SER A 56 -17.85 -7.74 7.07
CA SER A 56 -16.84 -7.59 8.10
C SER A 56 -15.87 -6.53 7.62
N PRO A 57 -16.26 -5.25 7.74
CA PRO A 57 -15.44 -4.13 7.28
C PRO A 57 -14.12 -4.10 8.04
N MET A 58 -13.04 -3.78 7.34
CA MET A 58 -11.71 -3.58 7.95
C MET A 58 -11.52 -2.16 8.50
N ILE A 59 -12.38 -1.23 8.12
CA ILE A 59 -12.39 0.16 8.60
C ILE A 59 -13.73 0.47 9.28
N SER A 60 -13.72 1.40 10.23
CA SER A 60 -14.93 1.81 10.94
C SER A 60 -15.94 2.48 9.99
N PRO A 61 -17.26 2.23 10.14
CA PRO A 61 -18.30 2.94 9.39
C PRO A 61 -18.23 4.47 9.55
N VAL A 62 -17.80 4.95 10.72
CA VAL A 62 -17.63 6.39 10.98
C VAL A 62 -16.49 6.96 10.13
N THR A 63 -15.36 6.25 10.07
CA THR A 63 -14.20 6.64 9.25
C THR A 63 -14.57 6.62 7.77
N TRP A 64 -15.27 5.57 7.31
CA TRP A 64 -15.76 5.49 5.93
C TRP A 64 -16.66 6.68 5.55
N ALA A 65 -17.63 7.04 6.40
CA ALA A 65 -18.53 8.16 6.13
C ALA A 65 -17.78 9.50 5.99
N ILE A 66 -16.72 9.72 6.78
CA ILE A 66 -15.86 10.91 6.66
C ILE A 66 -15.08 10.89 5.35
N ILE A 67 -14.50 9.74 4.99
CA ILE A 67 -13.73 9.57 3.75
C ILE A 67 -14.63 9.81 2.53
N GLU A 68 -15.82 9.20 2.51
CA GLU A 68 -16.78 9.33 1.42
C GLU A 68 -17.22 10.79 1.22
N LYS A 69 -17.53 11.50 2.31
CA LYS A 69 -17.93 12.91 2.27
C LYS A 69 -16.83 13.84 1.77
N ASN A 70 -15.55 13.50 1.97
CA ASN A 70 -14.39 14.33 1.64
C ASN A 70 -13.52 13.74 0.53
N ALA A 71 -14.08 12.84 -0.28
CA ALA A 71 -13.34 11.97 -1.21
C ALA A 71 -12.37 12.74 -2.13
N GLU A 72 -12.86 13.78 -2.81
CA GLU A 72 -12.07 14.56 -3.77
C GLU A 72 -10.88 15.27 -3.11
N ARG A 73 -11.11 15.85 -1.92
CA ARG A 73 -10.07 16.55 -1.15
C ARG A 73 -9.01 15.59 -0.62
N LEU A 74 -9.41 14.42 -0.15
CA LEU A 74 -8.47 13.42 0.39
C LEU A 74 -7.64 12.78 -0.72
N ASN A 75 -8.26 12.41 -1.85
CA ASN A 75 -7.54 11.83 -2.98
C ASN A 75 -6.51 12.82 -3.58
N SER A 76 -6.87 14.11 -3.68
CA SER A 76 -5.95 15.15 -4.19
C SER A 76 -4.82 15.51 -3.23
N ALA A 77 -4.99 15.29 -1.92
CA ALA A 77 -3.95 15.55 -0.92
C ALA A 77 -2.82 14.51 -0.94
N ILE A 78 -3.05 13.33 -1.52
CA ILE A 78 -2.10 12.22 -1.53
C ILE A 78 -1.07 12.42 -2.65
N VAL A 79 0.21 12.32 -2.26
CA VAL A 79 1.34 12.43 -3.19
C VAL A 79 2.04 11.07 -3.29
N ASP A 80 1.66 10.27 -4.28
CA ASP A 80 2.18 8.91 -4.51
C ASP A 80 3.72 8.85 -4.62
N SER A 81 4.37 9.93 -5.09
CA SER A 81 5.83 9.96 -5.23
C SER A 81 6.57 9.85 -3.89
N ARG A 82 5.89 10.15 -2.77
CA ARG A 82 6.47 10.02 -1.43
C ARG A 82 6.68 8.56 -1.03
N ASP A 83 6.01 7.60 -1.66
CA ASP A 83 6.31 6.19 -1.40
C ASP A 83 7.75 5.83 -1.75
N PHE A 84 8.38 6.52 -2.71
CA PHE A 84 9.78 6.30 -3.09
C PHE A 84 10.81 6.78 -2.06
N SER A 85 10.39 7.41 -0.96
CA SER A 85 11.32 7.79 0.12
C SER A 85 11.67 6.65 1.07
N TYR A 86 10.92 5.54 1.05
CA TYR A 86 11.20 4.39 1.91
C TYR A 86 12.42 3.61 1.42
N SER A 87 13.25 3.15 2.36
CA SER A 87 14.29 2.16 2.07
C SER A 87 13.66 0.80 1.72
N PHE A 88 14.39 -0.05 1.01
CA PHE A 88 13.89 -1.37 0.63
C PHE A 88 13.43 -2.20 1.85
N PHE A 89 14.23 -2.23 2.92
CA PHE A 89 13.89 -2.95 4.16
C PHE A 89 12.74 -2.29 4.94
N GLY A 90 12.68 -0.95 4.94
CA GLY A 90 11.57 -0.21 5.55
C GLY A 90 10.26 -0.53 4.85
N PHE A 91 10.27 -0.49 3.52
CA PHE A 91 9.12 -0.87 2.69
C PHE A 91 8.70 -2.33 2.92
N LYS A 92 9.64 -3.28 2.97
CA LYS A 92 9.33 -4.70 3.23
C LYS A 92 8.73 -4.93 4.60
N THR A 93 9.14 -4.16 5.61
CA THR A 93 8.53 -4.19 6.95
C THR A 93 7.08 -3.72 6.90
N LEU A 94 6.81 -2.61 6.20
CA LEU A 94 5.45 -2.10 6.00
C LEU A 94 4.57 -3.10 5.24
N GLU A 95 5.06 -3.62 4.11
CA GLU A 95 4.37 -4.59 3.28
C GLU A 95 4.03 -5.88 4.06
N ARG A 96 4.90 -6.31 4.99
CA ARG A 96 4.67 -7.52 5.77
C ARG A 96 3.54 -7.37 6.77
N SER A 97 3.55 -6.30 7.58
CA SER A 97 2.78 -6.24 8.82
C SER A 97 1.79 -5.07 8.92
N TYR A 98 1.99 -3.99 8.15
CA TYR A 98 1.24 -2.74 8.35
C TYR A 98 0.21 -2.47 7.27
N LEU A 99 0.55 -2.73 6.00
CA LEU A 99 -0.38 -2.51 4.90
C LEU A 99 -1.50 -3.55 4.91
N LEU A 100 -2.75 -3.09 4.83
CA LEU A 100 -3.90 -3.99 4.84
C LEU A 100 -3.93 -4.86 3.58
N LYS A 101 -4.32 -6.12 3.82
CA LYS A 101 -4.34 -7.17 2.80
C LYS A 101 -5.76 -7.71 2.66
N LYS A 102 -6.16 -7.92 1.42
CA LYS A 102 -7.36 -8.66 1.06
C LYS A 102 -6.93 -9.91 0.29
N ASP A 103 -7.40 -11.08 0.71
CA ASP A 103 -7.06 -12.37 0.09
C ASP A 103 -5.55 -12.60 -0.05
N LYS A 104 -4.80 -12.27 1.00
CA LYS A 104 -3.32 -12.33 1.07
C LYS A 104 -2.58 -11.39 0.11
N ARG A 105 -3.29 -10.50 -0.61
CA ARG A 105 -2.70 -9.47 -1.46
C ARG A 105 -2.79 -8.12 -0.79
N THR A 106 -1.69 -7.39 -0.79
CA THR A 106 -1.65 -6.00 -0.31
C THR A 106 -2.50 -5.13 -1.25
N ILE A 107 -3.42 -4.37 -0.67
CA ILE A 107 -4.31 -3.47 -1.43
C ILE A 107 -4.03 -2.00 -1.14
N GLU A 108 -3.41 -1.69 -0.01
CA GLU A 108 -3.01 -0.33 0.36
C GLU A 108 -1.59 0.01 -0.08
N ARG A 109 -1.39 1.30 -0.38
CA ARG A 109 -0.06 1.91 -0.49
C ARG A 109 0.37 2.51 0.86
N PRO A 110 1.67 2.74 1.08
CA PRO A 110 2.11 3.44 2.29
C PRO A 110 1.43 4.79 2.49
N GLN A 111 1.22 5.60 1.45
CA GLN A 111 0.43 6.84 1.59
C GLN A 111 -1.02 6.61 2.02
N HIS A 112 -1.67 5.51 1.59
CA HIS A 112 -3.04 5.21 1.99
C HIS A 112 -3.14 4.85 3.47
N MET A 113 -2.13 4.16 4.00
CA MET A 113 -2.06 3.80 5.42
C MET A 113 -1.79 5.01 6.33
N LEU A 114 -1.13 6.05 5.82
CA LEU A 114 -0.84 7.28 6.57
C LEU A 114 -2.02 8.29 6.59
N MET A 115 -2.96 8.15 5.67
CA MET A 115 -4.13 9.03 5.52
C MET A 115 -5.29 8.55 6.39
#